data_AF-A0A919K0L7-F1
#
_entry.id   AF-A0A919K0L7-F1
#
_cell.length_a   1.000
_cell.length_b   1.000
_cell.length_c   1.000
_cell.angle_alpha   90.00
_cell.angle_beta   90.00
_cell.angle_gamma   90.00
#
_symmetry.space_group_name_H-M   'P 1'
#
loop_
_entity.id
_entity.type
_entity.pdbx_description
1 polymer ?
#
loop_
_entity_poly.entity_id
_entity_poly.type
_entity_poly.pdbx_seq_one_letter_code
_entity_poly.pdbx_strand_id
1 'polypeptide(L)'
;MAQGSDTTLTAGIKSFAAGHGGAKAVIEYVGKRGARIVLVGQDGEWSDQFADGTDIARQACENAGVEVENEWERELLEQMRPSNDLWRSMSRRSMAR
;
A
#
# COMPACT_ATOMS: atom_id res chain seq x y z
N MET A 1 -18.52 -2.23 15.59
CA MET A 1 -17.27 -2.85 16.08
C MET A 1 -16.14 -2.71 15.04
N ALA A 2 -15.96 -1.53 14.42
CA ALA A 2 -14.97 -1.31 13.34
C ALA A 2 -13.71 -0.54 13.78
N GLN A 3 -13.67 -0.01 15.02
CA GLN A 3 -12.58 0.87 15.45
C GLN A 3 -11.20 0.19 15.58
N GLY A 4 -11.17 -1.14 15.80
CA GLY A 4 -9.94 -1.89 15.99
C GLY A 4 -9.14 -2.13 14.70
N SER A 5 -9.84 -2.36 13.58
CA SER A 5 -9.23 -2.50 12.25
C SER A 5 -8.63 -1.18 11.79
N ASP A 6 -9.35 -0.06 12.01
CA ASP A 6 -8.91 1.27 11.58
C ASP A 6 -7.61 1.70 12.29
N THR A 7 -7.52 1.45 13.60
CA THR A 7 -6.33 1.80 14.39
C THR A 7 -5.11 0.97 13.95
N THR A 8 -5.31 -0.32 13.66
CA THR A 8 -4.26 -1.21 13.17
C THR A 8 -3.81 -0.82 11.77
N LEU A 9 -4.75 -0.48 10.89
CA LEU A 9 -4.49 -0.04 9.54
C LEU A 9 -3.68 1.27 9.52
N THR A 10 -4.12 2.28 10.27
CA THR A 10 -3.37 3.54 10.43
C THR A 10 -1.97 3.30 10.99
N ALA A 11 -1.80 2.40 11.96
CA ALA A 11 -0.48 2.06 12.50
C ALA A 11 0.42 1.41 11.44
N GLY A 12 -0.12 0.51 10.61
CA GLY A 12 0.60 -0.11 9.50
C GLY A 12 1.07 0.91 8.46
N ILE A 13 0.19 1.83 8.06
CA ILE A 13 0.51 2.91 7.11
C ILE A 13 1.61 3.82 7.67
N LYS A 14 1.51 4.22 8.95
CA LYS A 14 2.55 5.03 9.62
C LYS A 14 3.89 4.30 9.68
N SER A 15 3.87 3.02 10.02
CA SER A 15 5.09 2.21 10.11
C SER A 15 5.79 2.10 8.76
N PHE A 16 5.03 1.89 7.68
CA PHE A 16 5.56 1.86 6.32
C PHE A 16 6.16 3.21 5.95
N ALA A 17 5.41 4.31 6.07
CA ALA A 17 5.90 5.65 5.74
C ALA A 17 7.17 6.00 6.51
N ALA A 18 7.23 5.71 7.82
CA ALA A 18 8.42 5.96 8.63
C ALA A 18 9.64 5.14 8.20
N GLY A 19 9.44 3.91 7.75
CA GLY A 19 10.51 3.03 7.26
C GLY A 19 11.10 3.44 5.92
N HIS A 20 10.34 4.18 5.10
CA HIS A 20 10.65 4.46 3.69
C HIS A 20 10.82 5.96 3.38
N GLY A 21 11.04 6.80 4.40
CA GLY A 21 11.28 8.24 4.25
C GLY A 21 10.02 9.07 3.97
N GLY A 22 8.84 8.47 4.09
CA GLY A 22 7.56 9.00 3.66
C GLY A 22 6.89 8.05 2.68
N ALA A 23 5.60 8.26 2.41
CA ALA A 23 4.88 7.47 1.43
C ALA A 23 3.74 8.29 0.80
N LYS A 24 3.34 7.86 -0.40
CA LYS A 24 2.06 8.18 -1.05
C LYS A 24 1.21 6.93 -1.12
N ALA A 25 -0.11 7.09 -1.24
CA ALA A 25 -1.05 5.98 -1.32
C ALA A 25 -1.95 6.09 -2.57
N VAL A 26 -2.30 4.95 -3.17
CA VAL A 26 -3.39 4.84 -4.15
C VAL A 26 -4.45 3.90 -3.57
N ILE A 27 -5.72 4.30 -3.64
CA ILE A 27 -6.84 3.50 -3.14
C ILE A 27 -7.62 2.90 -4.30
N GLU A 28 -7.62 1.57 -4.39
CA GLU A 28 -8.33 0.81 -5.42
C GLU A 28 -9.54 0.10 -4.81
N TYR A 29 -10.74 0.32 -5.36
CA TYR A 29 -11.92 -0.46 -4.98
C TYR A 29 -11.82 -1.88 -5.52
N VAL A 30 -11.90 -2.88 -4.63
CA VAL A 30 -11.75 -4.32 -4.96
C VAL A 30 -13.04 -5.11 -4.73
N GLY A 31 -14.19 -4.50 -5.04
CA GLY A 31 -15.48 -5.18 -4.95
C GLY A 31 -15.83 -5.60 -3.53
N LYS A 32 -16.32 -6.83 -3.36
CA LYS A 32 -16.69 -7.38 -2.04
C LYS A 32 -15.53 -7.47 -1.04
N ARG A 33 -14.28 -7.36 -1.50
CA ARG A 33 -13.09 -7.37 -0.64
C ARG A 33 -12.79 -5.99 -0.03
N GLY A 34 -13.58 -4.97 -0.36
CA GLY A 34 -13.42 -3.61 0.15
C GLY A 34 -12.49 -2.77 -0.73
N ALA A 35 -11.43 -2.23 -0.14
CA ALA A 35 -10.46 -1.38 -0.80
C ALA A 35 -9.03 -1.87 -0.56
N ARG A 36 -8.19 -1.80 -1.59
CA ARG A 36 -6.74 -1.99 -1.52
C ARG A 36 -6.09 -0.62 -1.43
N ILE A 37 -5.14 -0.48 -0.51
CA ILE A 37 -4.31 0.71 -0.35
C ILE A 37 -2.91 0.31 -0.79
N VAL A 38 -2.46 0.86 -1.91
CA VAL A 38 -1.10 0.65 -2.40
C VAL A 38 -0.24 1.78 -1.88
N LEU A 39 0.71 1.47 -1.00
CA LEU A 39 1.66 2.43 -0.44
C LEU A 39 2.95 2.40 -1.26
N VAL A 40 3.45 3.57 -1.63
CA VAL A 40 4.72 3.74 -2.35
C VAL A 40 5.62 4.66 -1.52
N GLY A 41 6.75 4.12 -1.09
CA GLY A 41 7.76 4.81 -0.30
C GLY A 41 8.63 5.75 -1.13
N GLN A 42 9.28 6.72 -0.47
CA GLN A 42 10.19 7.63 -1.19
C GLN A 42 11.41 6.91 -1.78
N ASP A 43 11.82 5.80 -1.16
CA ASP A 43 12.90 4.93 -1.61
C ASP A 43 12.50 3.98 -2.76
N GLY A 44 11.23 4.02 -3.17
CA GLY A 44 10.65 3.23 -4.25
C GLY A 44 10.19 1.83 -3.83
N GLU A 45 10.28 1.45 -2.55
CA GLU A 45 9.62 0.25 -2.04
C GLU A 45 8.10 0.46 -2.01
N TRP A 46 7.34 -0.63 -2.10
CA TRP A 46 5.89 -0.56 -2.09
C TRP A 46 5.26 -1.75 -1.39
N SER A 47 4.07 -1.54 -0.84
CA SER A 47 3.32 -2.57 -0.11
C SER A 47 1.83 -2.34 -0.20
N ASP A 48 1.06 -3.39 0.08
CA ASP A 48 -0.40 -3.35 0.07
C ASP A 48 -0.96 -3.44 1.49
N GLN A 49 -2.00 -2.66 1.75
CA GLN A 49 -2.90 -2.83 2.88
C GLN A 49 -4.34 -3.00 2.36
N PHE A 50 -5.22 -3.57 3.17
CA PHE A 50 -6.63 -3.76 2.81
C PHE A 50 -7.55 -3.17 3.89
N ALA A 51 -8.62 -2.53 3.44
CA ALA A 51 -9.69 -1.98 4.26
C ALA A 51 -11.04 -2.53 3.79
N ASP A 52 -12.03 -2.57 4.68
CA ASP A 52 -13.38 -3.06 4.33
C ASP A 52 -14.14 -2.13 3.36
N GLY A 53 -13.67 -0.88 3.18
CA GLY A 53 -14.28 0.12 2.32
C GLY A 53 -13.30 1.23 1.91
N THR A 54 -13.63 1.97 0.85
CA THR A 54 -12.80 3.08 0.35
C THR A 54 -12.86 4.30 1.27
N ASP A 55 -13.94 4.46 2.03
CA ASP A 55 -14.10 5.45 3.09
C ASP A 55 -13.15 5.16 4.27
N ILE A 56 -13.10 3.91 4.73
CA ILE A 56 -12.19 3.47 5.79
C ILE A 56 -10.73 3.63 5.34
N ALA A 57 -10.42 3.24 4.09
CA ALA A 57 -9.09 3.41 3.52
C ALA A 57 -8.65 4.89 3.50
N ARG A 58 -9.52 5.80 3.04
CA ARG A 58 -9.24 7.24 3.03
C ARG A 58 -9.00 7.78 4.44
N GLN A 59 -9.88 7.43 5.37
CA GLN A 59 -9.76 7.86 6.76
C GLN A 59 -8.45 7.36 7.40
N ALA A 60 -8.05 6.12 7.09
CA ALA A 60 -6.82 5.55 7.62
C ALA A 60 -5.56 6.25 7.07
N CYS A 61 -5.53 6.59 5.78
CA CYS A 61 -4.45 7.37 5.16
C CYS A 61 -4.39 8.80 5.73
N GLU A 62 -5.53 9.47 5.88
CA GLU A 62 -5.62 10.80 6.50
C GLU A 62 -5.08 10.78 7.93
N ASN A 63 -5.53 9.83 8.75
CA ASN A 63 -5.05 9.64 10.13
C ASN A 63 -3.56 9.27 10.21
N ALA A 64 -3.02 8.70 9.14
CA ALA A 64 -1.61 8.37 9.00
C ALA A 64 -0.76 9.54 8.51
N GLY A 65 -1.36 10.62 8.00
CA GLY A 65 -0.65 11.71 7.35
C GLY A 65 -0.03 11.34 6.02
N VAL A 66 -0.60 10.35 5.32
CA VAL A 66 -0.16 9.88 4.00
C VAL A 66 -1.12 10.42 2.94
N GLU A 67 -0.55 11.11 1.95
CA GLU A 67 -1.30 11.66 0.82
C GLU A 67 -1.87 10.53 -0.05
N VAL A 68 -3.12 10.69 -0.47
CA VAL A 68 -3.80 9.75 -1.37
C VAL A 68 -3.86 10.37 -2.76
N GLU A 69 -3.24 9.70 -3.72
CA GLU A 69 -3.32 10.03 -5.14
C GLU A 69 -4.65 9.55 -5.72
N ASN A 70 -5.25 10.37 -6.58
CA ASN A 70 -6.56 10.07 -7.19
C ASN A 70 -6.47 8.95 -8.23
N GLU A 71 -5.32 8.81 -8.88
CA GLU A 71 -5.05 7.80 -9.89
C GLU A 71 -3.56 7.45 -9.94
N TRP A 72 -3.22 6.45 -10.74
CA TRP A 72 -1.84 6.05 -10.99
C TRP A 72 -1.15 7.07 -11.89
N GLU A 73 -0.59 8.11 -11.25
CA GLU A 73 0.24 9.09 -11.94
C GLU A 73 1.56 8.48 -12.41
N ARG A 74 2.05 8.98 -13.55
CA ARG A 74 3.30 8.50 -14.15
C ARG A 74 4.49 8.59 -13.20
N GLU A 75 4.60 9.68 -12.45
CA GLU A 75 5.69 9.89 -11.48
C GLU A 75 5.67 8.82 -10.38
N LEU A 76 4.48 8.45 -9.89
CA LEU A 76 4.33 7.42 -8.87
C LEU A 76 4.73 6.05 -9.40
N LEU A 77 4.35 5.73 -10.65
CA LEU A 77 4.75 4.49 -11.32
C LEU A 77 6.27 4.43 -11.57
N GLU A 78 6.89 5.56 -11.93
CA GLU A 78 8.35 5.67 -12.13
C GLU A 78 9.12 5.55 -10.82
N GLN A 79 8.53 5.99 -9.70
CA GLN A 79 9.11 5.86 -8.37
C GLN A 79 9.14 4.41 -7.88
N MET A 80 8.15 3.60 -8.24
CA MET A 80 8.09 2.19 -7.83
C MET A 80 9.28 1.40 -8.37
N ARG A 81 10.08 0.85 -7.47
CA ARG A 81 11.12 -0.10 -7.84
C ARG A 81 10.48 -1.48 -8.06
N PRO A 82 10.75 -2.15 -9.19
CA PRO A 82 10.40 -3.55 -9.31
C PRO A 82 11.20 -4.30 -8.23
N SER A 83 10.49 -4.89 -7.26
CA SER A 83 11.15 -5.57 -6.15
C SER A 83 12.01 -6.69 -6.72
N ASN A 84 13.33 -6.64 -6.49
CA ASN A 84 14.29 -7.64 -6.96
C ASN A 84 13.92 -9.05 -6.44
N ASP A 85 13.19 -9.09 -5.32
CA ASP A 85 12.72 -10.32 -4.69
C ASP A 85 11.49 -10.93 -5.38
N LEU A 86 10.69 -10.18 -6.15
CA LEU A 86 9.62 -10.75 -6.97
C LEU A 86 10.21 -11.66 -8.06
N TRP A 87 11.25 -11.21 -8.74
CA TRP A 87 12.00 -12.04 -9.71
C TRP A 87 12.68 -13.25 -9.04
N ARG A 88 13.27 -13.08 -7.85
CA ARG A 88 13.85 -14.19 -7.08
C ARG A 88 12.80 -15.17 -6.54
N SER A 89 11.60 -14.72 -6.21
CA SER A 89 10.50 -15.59 -5.76
C SER A 89 9.85 -16.35 -6.93
N MET A 90 9.73 -15.72 -8.10
CA MET A 90 9.22 -16.35 -9.32
C MET A 90 10.20 -17.37 -9.88
N SER A 91 11.50 -17.08 -9.89
CA SER A 91 12.55 -18.05 -10.28
C SER A 91 12.61 -19.25 -9.33
N ARG A 92 12.47 -19.05 -8.01
CA ARG A 92 12.38 -20.16 -7.05
C ARG A 92 11.15 -21.06 -7.25
N ARG A 93 10.02 -20.52 -7.71
CA ARG A 93 8.83 -21.33 -8.07
C ARG A 93 9.00 -22.12 -9.37
N SER A 94 9.92 -21.72 -10.25
CA SER A 94 10.16 -22.42 -11.53
C SER A 94 11.08 -23.64 -11.42
N MET A 95 11.84 -23.81 -10.32
CA MET A 95 12.69 -24.98 -10.06
C MET A 95 12.13 -25.91 -8.97
N ALA A 96 10.82 -25.92 -8.80
CA ALA A 96 10.11 -26.93 -8.01
C ALA A 96 9.28 -27.79 -8.98
N ARG A 97 9.95 -28.67 -9.73
CA ARG A 97 9.37 -29.80 -10.46
C ARG A 97 10.25 -31.01 -10.25
#